data_AF-A0A194XBX2-F1
#
_entry.id   AF-A0A194XBX2-F1
#
_cell.length_a   1.000
_cell.length_b   1.000
_cell.length_c   1.000
_cell.angle_alpha   90.00
_cell.angle_beta   90.00
_cell.angle_gamma   90.00
#
_symmetry.space_group_name_H-M   'P 1'
#
loop_
_entity.id
_entity.type
_entity.pdbx_description
1 polymer ?
#
loop_
_entity_poly.entity_id
_entity_poly.type
_entity_poly.pdbx_seq_one_letter_code
_entity_poly.pdbx_strand_id
1 'polypeptide(L)'
;MESNSTIMTKGRVVMTKIKAGHQDEEQISVHEGVVDGATRGRGELEVMEMRQRISILRKLNAAEAWLDKGFGIETTGADRLPEDQRQPPSIFNMIFLWFSMNMTPGLITMGLLGPIFGLSVNVSIVISVFGTAIGAIIPSFTATLCAATGLRQIAVSRYAFGIWGAKFCGLLNILINIGFGTIDCIVAGQLISAVSGGKVTIAVGIVILCVVSFMISLLGFRLIHRYEQVAWILILVLLCVEFGQSAKYFSPTPQLSSSSGKAKIGAALNYFALVFGQVAGWCSLSGDYYVHYPADINKWLVFWLTWVGLVIPTVFVLILGNQYGGIILTNPTLSTIYDDGGIGALILATLSPSGWGKFVCVMYALSFVAGVTAIYYSSSLSIQLWAKHFMAVPRFVWNTVLAAISLALAWGGREHLSSVIVDFLSLLGYWTICFGTILAFENFWFRPRNGGYDLEGWQDQDGMPLGIAGCSSLAVGLGVSFLGMDQTWFIGPAARAIGPEGGDLGNYITLMAVVLTYPPLRLLEIKFTKR
;
A
#
# COMPACT_ATOMS: atom_id res chain seq x y z
N MET A 1 -47.29 -37.14 -42.19
CA MET A 1 -47.80 -38.46 -41.79
C MET A 1 -47.98 -38.40 -40.28
N GLU A 2 -49.12 -37.88 -39.81
CA GLU A 2 -50.38 -38.64 -39.60
C GLU A 2 -50.16 -39.77 -38.58
N SER A 3 -50.96 -39.98 -37.54
CA SER A 3 -52.26 -39.44 -37.17
C SER A 3 -52.61 -39.98 -35.77
N ASN A 4 -53.07 -39.09 -34.89
CA ASN A 4 -54.19 -39.20 -33.95
C ASN A 4 -54.71 -40.58 -33.48
N SER A 5 -54.94 -40.72 -32.17
CA SER A 5 -56.33 -40.69 -31.64
C SER A 5 -56.34 -40.48 -30.10
N THR A 6 -56.89 -39.35 -29.60
CA THR A 6 -58.28 -39.11 -29.09
C THR A 6 -58.46 -39.74 -27.68
N ILE A 7 -58.87 -39.06 -26.58
CA ILE A 7 -60.14 -38.36 -26.35
C ILE A 7 -60.09 -37.38 -25.13
N MET A 8 -60.65 -36.19 -25.34
CA MET A 8 -61.14 -35.12 -24.44
C MET A 8 -62.22 -35.63 -23.44
N THR A 9 -62.54 -35.13 -22.23
CA THR A 9 -62.82 -33.74 -21.78
C THR A 9 -63.43 -33.73 -20.35
N LYS A 10 -63.30 -32.57 -19.68
CA LYS A 10 -64.27 -31.87 -18.78
C LYS A 10 -64.44 -32.31 -17.31
N GLY A 11 -64.14 -31.36 -16.41
CA GLY A 11 -64.74 -31.24 -15.07
C GLY A 11 -64.13 -30.09 -14.25
N ARG A 12 -64.81 -28.94 -14.21
CA ARG A 12 -64.43 -27.72 -13.47
C ARG A 12 -64.63 -27.86 -11.95
N VAL A 13 -63.67 -27.31 -11.20
CA VAL A 13 -63.78 -26.40 -10.04
C VAL A 13 -64.69 -26.82 -8.87
N VAL A 14 -64.03 -27.12 -7.73
CA VAL A 14 -64.55 -26.76 -6.40
C VAL A 14 -63.41 -26.06 -5.63
N MET A 15 -63.61 -24.78 -5.31
CA MET A 15 -62.83 -24.08 -4.30
C MET A 15 -63.21 -24.62 -2.91
N THR A 16 -62.22 -24.96 -2.08
CA THR A 16 -62.40 -24.91 -0.63
C THR A 16 -61.12 -24.43 0.03
N LYS A 17 -61.28 -23.40 0.86
CA LYS A 17 -60.26 -22.69 1.63
C LYS A 17 -59.78 -23.52 2.83
N ILE A 18 -58.46 -23.44 3.06
CA ILE A 18 -57.75 -23.33 4.36
C ILE A 18 -57.82 -24.53 5.33
N LYS A 19 -56.64 -25.15 5.56
CA LYS A 19 -56.10 -25.40 6.91
C LYS A 19 -54.57 -25.55 6.86
N ALA A 20 -53.91 -24.89 7.80
CA ALA A 20 -52.47 -24.89 8.01
C ALA A 20 -51.98 -26.15 8.75
N GLY A 21 -50.72 -26.52 8.54
CA GLY A 21 -49.96 -27.56 9.25
C GLY A 21 -48.90 -28.14 8.32
N HIS A 22 -47.64 -27.68 8.41
CA HIS A 22 -46.51 -28.32 9.12
C HIS A 22 -45.85 -29.49 8.35
N GLN A 23 -44.51 -29.44 8.27
CA GLN A 23 -43.55 -30.39 7.68
C GLN A 23 -43.41 -30.20 6.15
N ASP A 24 -42.25 -29.80 5.61
CA ASP A 24 -40.95 -30.46 5.76
C ASP A 24 -39.79 -29.52 6.15
N GLU A 25 -39.12 -29.84 7.27
CA GLU A 25 -37.78 -29.38 7.57
C GLU A 25 -36.79 -30.22 6.76
N GLU A 26 -36.36 -29.70 5.61
CA GLU A 26 -35.13 -30.16 4.98
C GLU A 26 -33.97 -29.58 5.79
N GLN A 27 -33.43 -30.39 6.71
CA GLN A 27 -32.23 -30.10 7.48
C GLN A 27 -31.06 -29.85 6.54
N ILE A 28 -30.84 -28.59 6.17
CA ILE A 28 -29.56 -28.13 5.64
C ILE A 28 -28.62 -28.08 6.85
N SER A 29 -27.73 -29.07 6.90
CA SER A 29 -26.72 -29.22 7.94
C SER A 29 -25.93 -27.92 8.11
N VAL A 30 -25.92 -27.43 9.34
CA VAL A 30 -25.04 -26.37 9.80
C VAL A 30 -23.62 -26.89 9.64
N HIS A 31 -22.87 -26.41 8.66
CA HIS A 31 -21.41 -26.47 8.71
C HIS A 31 -20.94 -25.55 9.85
N GLU A 32 -21.03 -26.04 11.08
CA GLU A 32 -20.08 -25.67 12.11
C GLU A 32 -18.72 -26.05 11.54
N GLY A 33 -17.90 -25.05 11.21
CA GLY A 33 -16.55 -25.24 10.72
C GLY A 33 -15.68 -25.84 11.82
N VAL A 34 -15.80 -27.14 12.04
CA VAL A 34 -14.70 -27.97 12.54
C VAL A 34 -13.71 -28.06 11.38
N VAL A 35 -12.92 -27.00 11.21
CA VAL A 35 -11.80 -26.98 10.29
C VAL A 35 -10.77 -27.95 10.86
N ASP A 36 -10.44 -28.97 10.07
CA ASP A 36 -9.55 -30.06 10.43
C ASP A 36 -8.22 -29.52 10.99
N GLY A 37 -7.86 -29.93 12.21
CA GLY A 37 -6.68 -29.42 12.93
C GLY A 37 -5.34 -29.88 12.35
N ALA A 38 -5.35 -30.64 11.25
CA ALA A 38 -4.19 -31.35 10.72
C ALA A 38 -3.19 -30.46 9.95
N THR A 39 -3.56 -29.24 9.55
CA THR A 39 -2.71 -28.35 8.73
C THR A 39 -2.38 -27.00 9.37
N ARG A 40 -2.78 -26.78 10.63
CA ARG A 40 -2.61 -25.50 11.34
C ARG A 40 -1.55 -25.56 12.42
N GLY A 41 -0.73 -24.52 12.49
CA GLY A 41 0.33 -24.40 13.50
C GLY A 41 -0.24 -24.17 14.90
N ARG A 42 0.52 -24.52 15.94
CA ARG A 42 0.12 -24.34 17.36
C ARG A 42 -0.35 -22.91 17.67
N GLY A 43 0.33 -21.90 17.12
CA GLY A 43 -0.05 -20.50 17.31
C GLY A 43 -1.43 -20.14 16.77
N GLU A 44 -1.86 -20.75 15.67
CA GLU A 44 -3.17 -20.50 15.07
C GLU A 44 -4.29 -21.11 15.92
N LEU A 45 -4.06 -22.30 16.47
CA LEU A 45 -4.99 -22.96 17.40
C LEU A 45 -5.22 -22.13 18.67
N GLU A 46 -4.14 -21.57 19.25
CA GLU A 46 -4.25 -20.70 20.43
C GLU A 46 -5.09 -19.44 20.16
N VAL A 47 -4.99 -18.86 18.95
CA VAL A 47 -5.81 -17.70 18.55
C VAL A 47 -7.29 -18.07 18.47
N MET A 48 -7.61 -19.23 17.89
CA MET A 48 -8.99 -19.72 17.81
C MET A 48 -9.59 -19.95 19.20
N GLU A 49 -8.83 -20.58 20.11
CA GLU A 49 -9.25 -20.78 21.50
C GLU A 49 -9.51 -19.47 22.22
N MET A 50 -8.65 -18.45 22.04
CA MET A 50 -8.84 -17.13 22.64
C MET A 50 -10.13 -16.44 22.17
N ARG A 51 -10.43 -16.52 20.86
CA ARG A 51 -11.67 -15.96 20.27
C ARG A 51 -12.92 -16.58 20.91
N GLN A 52 -12.87 -17.86 21.26
CA GLN A 52 -13.97 -18.55 21.93
C GLN A 52 -14.03 -18.27 23.44
N ARG A 53 -12.88 -18.25 24.13
CA ARG A 53 -12.79 -18.12 25.59
C ARG A 53 -13.17 -16.73 26.10
N ILE A 54 -12.75 -15.66 25.42
CA ILE A 54 -12.92 -14.28 25.89
C ILE A 54 -14.29 -13.74 25.45
N SER A 55 -15.15 -13.36 26.40
CA SER A 55 -16.54 -12.95 26.13
C SER A 55 -16.65 -11.73 25.21
N ILE A 56 -15.79 -10.74 25.36
CA ILE A 56 -15.74 -9.54 24.51
C ILE A 56 -15.34 -9.93 23.08
N LEU A 57 -14.30 -10.75 22.92
CA LEU A 57 -13.88 -11.22 21.59
C LEU A 57 -14.98 -12.02 20.92
N ARG A 58 -15.71 -12.87 21.65
CA ARG A 58 -16.84 -13.61 21.11
C ARG A 58 -17.93 -12.69 20.54
N LYS A 59 -18.27 -11.62 21.27
CA LYS A 59 -19.24 -10.60 20.80
C LYS A 59 -18.72 -9.85 19.57
N LEU A 60 -17.44 -9.46 19.57
CA LEU A 60 -16.84 -8.76 18.43
C LEU A 60 -16.75 -9.67 17.19
N ASN A 61 -16.38 -10.94 17.34
CA ASN A 61 -16.36 -11.93 16.26
C ASN A 61 -17.78 -12.23 15.76
N ALA A 62 -18.79 -12.26 16.65
CA ALA A 62 -20.18 -12.39 16.24
C ALA A 62 -20.66 -11.16 15.43
N ALA A 63 -20.19 -9.96 15.78
CA ALA A 63 -20.46 -8.76 15.00
C ALA A 63 -19.76 -8.80 13.63
N GLU A 64 -18.51 -9.26 13.56
CA GLU A 64 -17.79 -9.47 12.29
C GLU A 64 -18.48 -10.52 11.42
N ALA A 65 -18.94 -11.63 11.99
CA ALA A 65 -19.70 -12.66 11.28
C ALA A 65 -21.08 -12.16 10.81
N TRP A 66 -21.74 -11.31 11.60
CA TRP A 66 -22.98 -10.66 11.18
C TRP A 66 -22.75 -9.71 10.00
N LEU A 67 -21.68 -8.91 10.07
CA LEU A 67 -21.28 -8.03 8.98
C LEU A 67 -20.87 -8.84 7.73
N ASP A 68 -20.16 -9.95 7.87
CA ASP A 68 -19.83 -10.85 6.77
C ASP A 68 -21.09 -11.46 6.13
N LYS A 69 -22.03 -11.97 6.92
CA LYS A 69 -23.28 -12.53 6.39
C LYS A 69 -24.12 -11.48 5.64
N GLY A 70 -24.07 -10.21 6.06
CA GLY A 70 -24.76 -9.11 5.40
C GLY A 70 -24.06 -8.57 4.16
N PHE A 71 -22.72 -8.48 4.18
CA PHE A 71 -21.94 -7.69 3.22
C PHE A 71 -20.78 -8.46 2.53
N GLY A 72 -20.52 -9.71 2.90
CA GLY A 72 -19.50 -10.57 2.30
C GLY A 72 -18.06 -10.15 2.64
N ILE A 73 -17.80 -9.93 3.93
CA ILE A 73 -16.51 -9.46 4.45
C ILE A 73 -15.54 -10.64 4.52
N GLU A 74 -14.34 -10.48 3.96
CA GLU A 74 -13.28 -11.46 4.17
C GLU A 74 -13.00 -11.62 5.68
N THR A 75 -13.02 -12.84 6.19
CA THR A 75 -12.77 -13.13 7.62
C THR A 75 -11.36 -13.65 7.88
N THR A 76 -10.60 -13.92 6.81
CA THR A 76 -9.21 -14.40 6.89
C THR A 76 -8.30 -13.26 7.36
N GLY A 77 -7.82 -13.36 8.60
CA GLY A 77 -6.90 -12.39 9.20
C GLY A 77 -5.46 -12.55 8.70
N ALA A 78 -4.52 -12.40 9.63
CA ALA A 78 -3.09 -12.59 9.38
C ALA A 78 -2.63 -14.06 9.41
N ASP A 79 -3.56 -15.01 9.54
CA ASP A 79 -3.28 -16.45 9.53
C ASP A 79 -2.67 -16.89 8.19
N ARG A 80 -1.85 -17.95 8.21
CA ARG A 80 -1.31 -18.52 6.96
C ARG A 80 -2.46 -19.06 6.13
N LEU A 81 -2.41 -18.86 4.81
CA LEU A 81 -3.35 -19.48 3.89
C LEU A 81 -2.79 -20.81 3.34
N PRO A 82 -3.34 -21.97 3.76
CA PRO A 82 -2.92 -23.27 3.25
C PRO A 82 -3.22 -23.42 1.76
N GLU A 83 -2.44 -24.26 1.08
CA GLU A 83 -2.48 -24.46 -0.37
C GLU A 83 -3.87 -24.89 -0.89
N ASP A 84 -4.60 -25.72 -0.13
CA ASP A 84 -5.94 -26.22 -0.45
C ASP A 84 -7.04 -25.15 -0.36
N GLN A 85 -6.79 -24.08 0.39
CA GLN A 85 -7.73 -22.97 0.59
C GLN A 85 -7.50 -21.80 -0.37
N ARG A 86 -6.48 -21.90 -1.24
CA ARG A 86 -6.12 -20.83 -2.17
C ARG A 86 -7.09 -20.76 -3.33
N GLN A 87 -7.53 -19.55 -3.65
CA GLN A 87 -8.44 -19.23 -4.75
C GLN A 87 -7.77 -18.16 -5.61
N PRO A 88 -6.85 -18.56 -6.51
CA PRO A 88 -6.02 -17.60 -7.23
C PRO A 88 -6.87 -16.73 -8.17
N PRO A 89 -6.75 -15.39 -8.07
CA PRO A 89 -7.32 -14.52 -9.08
C PRO A 89 -6.55 -14.64 -10.41
N SER A 90 -7.02 -13.93 -11.44
CA SER A 90 -6.28 -13.81 -12.70
C SER A 90 -4.84 -13.35 -12.46
N ILE A 91 -3.88 -13.90 -13.20
CA ILE A 91 -2.47 -13.51 -13.11
C ILE A 91 -2.28 -12.01 -13.43
N PHE A 92 -3.08 -11.48 -14.36
CA PHE A 92 -3.05 -10.06 -14.72
C PHE A 92 -3.52 -9.13 -13.58
N ASN A 93 -4.21 -9.65 -12.57
CA ASN A 93 -4.59 -8.84 -11.41
C ASN A 93 -3.37 -8.32 -10.64
N MET A 94 -2.21 -8.98 -10.74
CA MET A 94 -0.96 -8.45 -10.20
C MET A 94 -0.63 -7.07 -10.80
N ILE A 95 -0.83 -6.88 -12.11
CA ILE A 95 -0.61 -5.60 -12.79
C ILE A 95 -1.72 -4.62 -12.41
N PHE A 96 -2.99 -5.04 -12.56
CA PHE A 96 -4.12 -4.13 -12.39
C PHE A 96 -4.28 -3.60 -10.97
N LEU A 97 -3.91 -4.40 -9.97
CA LEU A 97 -3.85 -3.96 -8.57
C LEU A 97 -2.94 -2.73 -8.42
N TRP A 98 -1.72 -2.80 -8.95
CA TRP A 98 -0.76 -1.70 -8.83
C TRP A 98 -1.08 -0.51 -9.71
N PHE A 99 -1.70 -0.75 -10.88
CA PHE A 99 -2.30 0.33 -11.67
C PHE A 99 -3.34 1.08 -10.85
N SER A 100 -4.21 0.38 -10.14
CA SER A 100 -5.22 1.04 -9.32
C SER A 100 -4.64 1.81 -8.14
N MET A 101 -3.63 1.25 -7.46
CA MET A 101 -2.98 1.92 -6.34
C MET A 101 -2.14 3.14 -6.74
N ASN A 102 -1.53 3.14 -7.93
CA ASN A 102 -0.59 4.18 -8.35
C ASN A 102 -1.15 5.15 -9.38
N MET A 103 -2.29 4.87 -10.03
CA MET A 103 -2.94 5.81 -10.94
C MET A 103 -3.74 6.85 -10.15
N THR A 104 -3.07 7.63 -9.31
CA THR A 104 -3.69 8.58 -8.39
C THR A 104 -3.02 9.96 -8.49
N PRO A 105 -3.77 11.06 -8.31
CA PRO A 105 -3.21 12.41 -8.41
C PRO A 105 -2.24 12.77 -7.29
N GLY A 106 -2.12 11.95 -6.24
CA GLY A 106 -1.13 12.12 -5.17
C GLY A 106 0.30 12.15 -5.72
N LEU A 107 0.60 11.31 -6.73
CA LEU A 107 1.92 11.28 -7.38
C LEU A 107 2.25 12.55 -8.17
N ILE A 108 1.26 13.35 -8.59
CA ILE A 108 1.51 14.65 -9.24
C ILE A 108 2.26 15.57 -8.26
N THR A 109 1.84 15.55 -6.98
CA THR A 109 2.46 16.32 -5.89
C THR A 109 3.91 15.93 -5.65
N MET A 110 4.26 14.66 -5.85
CA MET A 110 5.64 14.21 -5.73
C MET A 110 6.47 14.62 -6.95
N GLY A 111 5.92 14.43 -8.16
CA GLY A 111 6.63 14.75 -9.39
C GLY A 111 6.96 16.24 -9.52
N LEU A 112 6.09 17.14 -9.05
CA LEU A 112 6.36 18.58 -9.13
C LEU A 112 7.56 19.03 -8.29
N LEU A 113 7.97 18.23 -7.30
CA LEU A 113 9.11 18.55 -6.44
C LEU A 113 10.45 18.54 -7.19
N GLY A 114 10.58 17.76 -8.27
CA GLY A 114 11.81 17.72 -9.06
C GLY A 114 12.20 19.10 -9.59
N PRO A 115 11.33 19.77 -10.36
CA PRO A 115 11.56 21.15 -10.77
C PRO A 115 11.66 22.13 -9.60
N ILE A 116 10.84 21.98 -8.55
CA ILE A 116 10.90 22.86 -7.36
C ILE A 116 12.27 22.79 -6.65
N PHE A 117 12.93 21.63 -6.63
CA PHE A 117 14.32 21.50 -6.14
C PHE A 117 15.35 22.15 -7.09
N GLY A 118 14.90 22.75 -8.18
CA GLY A 118 15.70 23.50 -9.13
C GLY A 118 16.28 22.67 -10.28
N LEU A 119 15.77 21.46 -10.48
CA LEU A 119 16.07 20.65 -11.66
C LEU A 119 15.28 21.16 -12.86
N SER A 120 15.77 20.86 -14.07
CA SER A 120 14.94 21.03 -15.26
C SER A 120 13.86 19.95 -15.32
N VAL A 121 12.76 20.22 -16.02
CA VAL A 121 11.68 19.25 -16.22
C VAL A 121 12.23 17.97 -16.85
N ASN A 122 13.10 18.09 -17.85
CA ASN A 122 13.69 16.92 -18.54
C ASN A 122 14.55 16.06 -17.60
N VAL A 123 15.38 16.69 -16.76
CA VAL A 123 16.20 15.94 -15.79
C VAL A 123 15.32 15.28 -14.74
N SER A 124 14.28 15.97 -14.30
CA SER A 124 13.30 15.41 -13.34
C SER A 124 12.59 14.20 -13.92
N ILE A 125 12.16 14.23 -15.18
CA ILE A 125 11.55 13.07 -15.87
C ILE A 125 12.50 11.88 -15.90
N VAL A 126 13.77 12.10 -16.26
CA VAL A 126 14.78 11.02 -16.28
C VAL A 126 14.93 10.40 -14.90
N ILE A 127 15.05 11.22 -13.85
CA ILE A 127 15.15 10.73 -12.47
C ILE A 127 13.87 10.01 -12.04
N SER A 128 12.69 10.51 -12.40
CA SER A 128 11.40 9.83 -12.15
C SER A 128 11.38 8.42 -12.72
N VAL A 129 11.82 8.25 -13.99
CA VAL A 129 11.86 6.95 -14.67
C VAL A 129 12.83 5.99 -13.98
N PHE A 130 14.08 6.41 -13.78
CA PHE A 130 15.12 5.53 -13.22
C PHE A 130 14.91 5.26 -11.73
N GLY A 131 14.54 6.28 -10.95
CA GLY A 131 14.22 6.14 -9.52
C GLY A 131 13.08 5.16 -9.30
N THR A 132 12.01 5.27 -10.11
CA THR A 132 10.89 4.33 -10.03
C THR A 132 11.30 2.92 -10.45
N ALA A 133 12.00 2.77 -11.57
CA ALA A 133 12.45 1.48 -12.08
C ALA A 133 13.34 0.73 -11.08
N ILE A 134 14.28 1.43 -10.43
CA ILE A 134 15.19 0.86 -9.44
C ILE A 134 14.46 0.59 -8.13
N GLY A 135 13.65 1.53 -7.64
CA GLY A 135 12.93 1.37 -6.39
C GLY A 135 11.92 0.22 -6.45
N ALA A 136 11.27 -0.01 -7.60
CA ALA A 136 10.31 -1.09 -7.80
C ALA A 136 10.92 -2.49 -7.71
N ILE A 137 12.26 -2.63 -7.77
CA ILE A 137 12.93 -3.93 -7.62
C ILE A 137 12.64 -4.53 -6.25
N ILE A 138 12.65 -3.71 -5.19
CA ILE A 138 12.47 -4.18 -3.81
C ILE A 138 11.07 -4.77 -3.59
N PRO A 139 9.96 -4.04 -3.81
CA PRO A 139 8.62 -4.59 -3.64
C PRO A 139 8.32 -5.75 -4.59
N SER A 140 8.88 -5.74 -5.80
CA SER A 140 8.71 -6.84 -6.76
C SER A 140 9.39 -8.12 -6.28
N PHE A 141 10.58 -8.00 -5.67
CA PHE A 141 11.26 -9.11 -5.03
C PHE A 141 10.48 -9.61 -3.81
N THR A 142 10.12 -8.72 -2.87
CA THR A 142 9.49 -9.12 -1.61
C THR A 142 8.13 -9.79 -1.84
N ALA A 143 7.39 -9.36 -2.88
CA ALA A 143 6.13 -9.97 -3.29
C ALA A 143 6.27 -11.46 -3.69
N THR A 144 7.42 -11.86 -4.25
CA THR A 144 7.66 -13.27 -4.63
C THR A 144 7.71 -14.23 -3.44
N LEU A 145 7.94 -13.70 -2.24
CA LEU A 145 8.09 -14.51 -1.03
C LEU A 145 6.73 -14.95 -0.46
N CYS A 146 5.67 -14.15 -0.66
CA CYS A 146 4.38 -14.38 -0.02
C CYS A 146 3.54 -15.45 -0.74
N ALA A 147 3.58 -15.50 -2.08
CA ALA A 147 2.89 -16.55 -2.82
C ALA A 147 3.45 -17.94 -2.48
N ALA A 148 4.77 -18.08 -2.35
CA ALA A 148 5.41 -19.35 -2.03
C ALA A 148 5.12 -19.85 -0.60
N THR A 149 4.90 -18.93 0.35
CA THR A 149 4.75 -19.26 1.77
C THR A 149 3.29 -19.30 2.24
N GLY A 150 2.39 -18.61 1.55
CA GLY A 150 1.02 -18.37 2.00
C GLY A 150 0.94 -17.40 3.20
N LEU A 151 2.05 -16.72 3.51
CA LEU A 151 2.18 -15.76 4.60
C LEU A 151 2.14 -14.34 4.06
N ARG A 152 1.56 -13.42 4.85
CA ARG A 152 1.59 -11.97 4.58
C ARG A 152 3.02 -11.43 4.71
N GLN A 153 3.31 -10.28 4.12
CA GLN A 153 4.68 -9.80 3.92
C GLN A 153 5.47 -9.61 5.23
N ILE A 154 4.84 -9.01 6.24
CA ILE A 154 5.45 -8.85 7.57
C ILE A 154 5.61 -10.19 8.30
N ALA A 155 4.71 -11.16 8.07
CA ALA A 155 4.83 -12.50 8.65
C ALA A 155 6.06 -13.24 8.08
N VAL A 156 6.28 -13.15 6.76
CA VAL A 156 7.49 -13.69 6.11
C VAL A 156 8.76 -13.08 6.69
N SER A 157 8.72 -11.81 7.11
CA SER A 157 9.91 -11.15 7.68
C SER A 157 10.40 -11.77 9.00
N ARG A 158 9.58 -12.58 9.70
CA ARG A 158 10.00 -13.31 10.90
C ARG A 158 11.18 -14.25 10.66
N TYR A 159 11.31 -14.77 9.44
CA TYR A 159 12.44 -15.62 9.07
C TYR A 159 13.78 -14.86 9.01
N ALA A 160 13.79 -13.53 8.96
CA ALA A 160 15.04 -12.74 9.03
C ALA A 160 15.17 -11.94 10.33
N PHE A 161 14.04 -11.42 10.82
CA PHE A 161 13.99 -10.50 11.95
C PHE A 161 13.54 -11.15 13.27
N GLY A 162 13.22 -12.44 13.26
CA GLY A 162 12.58 -13.10 14.39
C GLY A 162 11.19 -12.52 14.68
N ILE A 163 10.53 -13.03 15.72
CA ILE A 163 9.19 -12.56 16.09
C ILE A 163 9.24 -11.09 16.51
N TRP A 164 10.16 -10.71 17.41
CA TRP A 164 10.24 -9.36 17.96
C TRP A 164 10.64 -8.32 16.91
N GLY A 165 11.64 -8.62 16.07
CA GLY A 165 12.02 -7.72 14.99
C GLY A 165 10.90 -7.55 13.98
N ALA A 166 10.19 -8.61 13.61
CA ALA A 166 9.03 -8.51 12.73
C ALA A 166 7.90 -7.64 13.31
N LYS A 167 7.72 -7.57 14.65
CA LYS A 167 6.77 -6.61 15.25
C LYS A 167 7.20 -5.17 14.99
N PHE A 168 8.49 -4.90 15.13
CA PHE A 168 9.05 -3.58 14.83
C PHE A 168 8.92 -3.25 13.33
N CYS A 169 9.19 -4.22 12.44
CA CYS A 169 8.92 -4.08 11.00
C CYS A 169 7.45 -3.77 10.72
N GLY A 170 6.52 -4.43 11.44
CA GLY A 170 5.09 -4.17 11.35
C GLY A 170 4.70 -2.76 11.83
N LEU A 171 5.33 -2.25 12.90
CA LEU A 171 5.15 -0.87 13.35
C LEU A 171 5.60 0.12 12.27
N LEU A 172 6.78 -0.10 11.70
CA LEU A 172 7.27 0.74 10.61
C LEU A 172 6.28 0.69 9.44
N ASN A 173 5.85 -0.48 8.98
CA ASN A 173 4.85 -0.61 7.91
C ASN A 173 3.54 0.16 8.18
N ILE A 174 3.05 0.16 9.42
CA ILE A 174 1.87 0.96 9.79
C ILE A 174 2.15 2.46 9.63
N LEU A 175 3.32 2.93 10.08
CA LEU A 175 3.71 4.33 9.89
C LEU A 175 3.81 4.70 8.40
N ILE A 176 4.31 3.79 7.56
CA ILE A 176 4.38 3.99 6.10
C ILE A 176 2.98 4.14 5.50
N ASN A 177 2.13 3.16 5.75
CA ASN A 177 0.80 3.13 5.17
C ASN A 177 -0.02 4.35 5.62
N ILE A 178 0.04 4.69 6.91
CA ILE A 178 -0.67 5.84 7.47
C ILE A 178 -0.11 7.16 6.95
N GLY A 179 1.20 7.27 6.72
CA GLY A 179 1.78 8.47 6.10
C GLY A 179 1.32 8.67 4.66
N PHE A 180 1.25 7.60 3.85
CA PHE A 180 0.64 7.67 2.51
C PHE A 180 -0.83 8.07 2.57
N GLY A 181 -1.60 7.45 3.47
CA GLY A 181 -3.02 7.78 3.63
C GLY A 181 -3.22 9.22 4.07
N THR A 182 -2.29 9.76 4.88
CA THR A 182 -2.30 11.16 5.31
C THR A 182 -2.11 12.11 4.12
N ILE A 183 -1.15 11.84 3.25
CA ILE A 183 -0.91 12.62 2.03
C ILE A 183 -2.15 12.58 1.13
N ASP A 184 -2.71 11.40 0.89
CA ASP A 184 -3.91 11.22 0.07
C ASP A 184 -5.11 11.99 0.62
N CYS A 185 -5.33 11.94 1.94
CA CYS A 185 -6.38 12.71 2.61
C CYS A 185 -6.21 14.23 2.43
N ILE A 186 -4.98 14.75 2.56
CA ILE A 186 -4.71 16.18 2.38
C ILE A 186 -4.97 16.60 0.94
N VAL A 187 -4.47 15.85 -0.05
CA VAL A 187 -4.65 16.17 -1.48
C VAL A 187 -6.13 16.10 -1.86
N ALA A 188 -6.88 15.11 -1.39
CA ALA A 188 -8.33 15.06 -1.59
C ALA A 188 -9.04 16.26 -0.95
N GLY A 189 -8.61 16.69 0.24
CA GLY A 189 -9.13 17.89 0.89
C GLY A 189 -8.91 19.15 0.07
N GLN A 190 -7.72 19.30 -0.52
CA GLN A 190 -7.40 20.41 -1.43
C GLN A 190 -8.27 20.37 -2.70
N LEU A 191 -8.45 19.20 -3.32
CA LEU A 191 -9.33 19.04 -4.48
C LEU A 191 -10.79 19.39 -4.17
N ILE A 192 -11.34 18.89 -3.06
CA ILE A 192 -12.72 19.19 -2.64
C ILE A 192 -12.90 20.69 -2.34
N SER A 193 -11.93 21.29 -1.65
CA SER A 193 -11.93 22.74 -1.36
C SER A 193 -11.94 23.55 -2.65
N ALA A 194 -11.05 23.23 -3.60
CA ALA A 194 -10.95 23.90 -4.90
C ALA A 194 -12.27 23.83 -5.69
N VAL A 195 -12.88 22.64 -5.79
CA VAL A 195 -14.16 22.44 -6.51
C VAL A 195 -15.30 23.27 -5.91
N SER A 196 -15.30 23.41 -4.58
CA SER A 196 -16.30 24.19 -3.84
C SER A 196 -16.11 25.70 -3.95
N GLY A 197 -14.98 26.17 -4.51
CA GLY A 197 -14.58 27.58 -4.48
C GLY A 197 -14.27 28.07 -3.08
N GLY A 198 -13.71 27.20 -2.21
CA GLY A 198 -13.36 27.50 -0.82
C GLY A 198 -14.53 27.45 0.18
N LYS A 199 -15.75 27.11 -0.24
CA LYS A 199 -16.91 26.95 0.67
C LYS A 199 -16.73 25.77 1.62
N VAL A 200 -16.10 24.70 1.15
CA VAL A 200 -15.69 23.55 1.94
C VAL A 200 -14.21 23.74 2.26
N THR A 201 -13.86 23.83 3.54
CA THR A 201 -12.45 23.96 3.93
C THR A 201 -11.69 22.65 3.66
N ILE A 202 -10.38 22.74 3.51
CA ILE A 202 -9.50 21.56 3.34
C ILE A 202 -9.72 20.56 4.49
N ALA A 203 -9.87 21.06 5.73
CA ALA A 203 -10.14 20.23 6.91
C ALA A 203 -11.45 19.42 6.77
N VAL A 204 -12.52 20.04 6.27
CA VAL A 204 -13.79 19.33 6.04
C VAL A 204 -13.64 18.31 4.92
N GLY A 205 -12.90 18.64 3.84
CA GLY A 205 -12.59 17.69 2.77
C GLY A 205 -11.83 16.46 3.26
N ILE A 206 -10.83 16.65 4.15
CA ILE A 206 -10.09 15.57 4.82
C ILE A 206 -11.06 14.67 5.61
N VAL A 207 -11.93 15.26 6.44
CA VAL A 207 -12.91 14.51 7.24
C VAL A 207 -13.82 13.67 6.34
N ILE A 208 -14.34 14.26 5.27
CA ILE A 208 -15.20 13.56 4.30
C ILE A 208 -14.46 12.35 3.75
N LEU A 209 -13.22 12.51 3.28
CA LEU A 209 -12.47 11.38 2.73
C LEU A 209 -12.21 10.31 3.78
N CYS A 210 -11.69 10.67 4.97
CA CYS A 210 -11.38 9.71 6.03
C CYS A 210 -12.62 8.89 6.43
N VAL A 211 -13.77 9.55 6.61
CA VAL A 211 -15.02 8.89 6.99
C VAL A 211 -15.52 7.98 5.89
N VAL A 212 -15.51 8.42 4.63
CA VAL A 212 -15.95 7.59 3.50
C VAL A 212 -15.04 6.37 3.34
N SER A 213 -13.72 6.54 3.36
CA SER A 213 -12.77 5.42 3.29
C SER A 213 -12.92 4.46 4.46
N PHE A 214 -13.13 4.97 5.67
CA PHE A 214 -13.41 4.13 6.83
C PHE A 214 -14.68 3.30 6.64
N MET A 215 -15.79 3.92 6.21
CA MET A 215 -17.04 3.20 5.97
C MET A 215 -16.91 2.13 4.90
N ILE A 216 -16.17 2.40 3.81
CA ILE A 216 -15.90 1.39 2.78
C ILE A 216 -14.97 0.28 3.29
N SER A 217 -14.01 0.60 4.16
CA SER A 217 -13.16 -0.41 4.80
C SER A 217 -13.93 -1.43 5.63
N LEU A 218 -15.13 -1.07 6.12
CA LEU A 218 -16.03 -1.97 6.83
C LEU A 218 -16.78 -2.92 5.88
N LEU A 219 -16.92 -2.59 4.60
CA LEU A 219 -17.67 -3.39 3.62
C LEU A 219 -16.87 -4.57 3.04
N GLY A 220 -15.60 -4.72 3.43
CA GLY A 220 -14.77 -5.90 3.15
C GLY A 220 -14.05 -5.92 1.80
N PHE A 221 -13.01 -6.76 1.72
CA PHE A 221 -12.06 -6.85 0.58
C PHE A 221 -12.72 -7.15 -0.78
N ARG A 222 -13.84 -7.89 -0.82
CA ARG A 222 -14.48 -8.28 -2.11
C ARG A 222 -15.02 -7.08 -2.90
N LEU A 223 -15.63 -6.11 -2.23
CA LEU A 223 -16.17 -4.92 -2.88
C LEU A 223 -15.05 -4.04 -3.40
N ILE A 224 -14.02 -3.84 -2.58
CA ILE A 224 -12.81 -3.09 -2.93
C ILE A 224 -12.13 -3.77 -4.12
N HIS A 225 -11.88 -5.06 -4.08
CA HIS A 225 -11.15 -5.76 -5.14
C HIS A 225 -11.88 -5.72 -6.50
N ARG A 226 -13.22 -5.75 -6.52
CA ARG A 226 -14.00 -5.54 -7.77
C ARG A 226 -13.92 -4.10 -8.27
N TYR A 227 -13.97 -3.13 -7.38
CA TYR A 227 -13.84 -1.71 -7.72
C TYR A 227 -12.44 -1.40 -8.27
N GLU A 228 -11.40 -1.85 -7.57
CA GLU A 228 -9.98 -1.64 -7.91
C GLU A 228 -9.61 -2.21 -9.29
N GLN A 229 -10.28 -3.27 -9.76
CA GLN A 229 -10.00 -3.83 -11.08
C GLN A 229 -10.40 -2.90 -12.24
N VAL A 230 -11.30 -1.94 -12.01
CA VAL A 230 -11.90 -1.11 -13.07
C VAL A 230 -11.73 0.39 -12.81
N ALA A 231 -11.69 0.83 -11.56
CA ALA A 231 -11.66 2.24 -11.18
C ALA A 231 -10.47 2.99 -11.80
N TRP A 232 -9.32 2.33 -11.88
CA TRP A 232 -8.10 2.89 -12.46
C TRP A 232 -8.25 3.30 -13.93
N ILE A 233 -9.14 2.65 -14.70
CA ILE A 233 -9.36 2.97 -16.13
C ILE A 233 -9.97 4.36 -16.25
N LEU A 234 -10.96 4.68 -15.42
CA LEU A 234 -11.56 6.01 -15.39
C LEU A 234 -10.49 7.05 -15.04
N ILE A 235 -9.71 6.80 -13.99
CA ILE A 235 -8.69 7.76 -13.54
C ILE A 235 -7.57 7.92 -14.59
N LEU A 236 -7.17 6.85 -15.28
CA LEU A 236 -6.26 6.92 -16.42
C LEU A 236 -6.82 7.83 -17.53
N VAL A 237 -8.07 7.65 -17.94
CA VAL A 237 -8.70 8.51 -18.95
C VAL A 237 -8.69 9.97 -18.50
N LEU A 238 -9.03 10.23 -17.24
CA LEU A 238 -9.01 11.58 -16.68
C LEU A 238 -7.59 12.17 -16.65
N LEU A 239 -6.57 11.39 -16.30
CA LEU A 239 -5.17 11.82 -16.33
C LEU A 239 -4.67 12.07 -17.77
N CYS A 240 -5.10 11.28 -18.76
CA CYS A 240 -4.81 11.56 -20.17
C CYS A 240 -5.43 12.89 -20.62
N VAL A 241 -6.67 13.17 -20.18
CA VAL A 241 -7.32 14.47 -20.41
C VAL A 241 -6.56 15.59 -19.72
N GLU A 242 -6.13 15.38 -18.46
CA GLU A 242 -5.31 16.33 -17.72
C GLU A 242 -4.02 16.66 -18.46
N PHE A 243 -3.28 15.64 -18.93
CA PHE A 243 -2.11 15.82 -19.79
C PHE A 243 -2.42 16.70 -21.02
N GLY A 244 -3.52 16.41 -21.72
CA GLY A 244 -3.90 17.15 -22.92
C GLY A 244 -4.28 18.60 -22.65
N GLN A 245 -5.01 18.87 -21.57
CA GLN A 245 -5.46 20.23 -21.24
C GLN A 245 -4.36 21.09 -20.60
N SER A 246 -3.53 20.49 -19.76
CA SER A 246 -2.40 21.16 -19.13
C SER A 246 -1.24 21.43 -20.10
N ALA A 247 -1.16 20.73 -21.24
CA ALA A 247 -0.06 20.84 -22.21
C ALA A 247 0.24 22.28 -22.68
N LYS A 248 -0.78 23.13 -22.83
CA LYS A 248 -0.60 24.54 -23.23
C LYS A 248 0.09 25.41 -22.17
N TYR A 249 0.16 24.94 -20.93
CA TYR A 249 0.82 25.62 -19.82
C TYR A 249 2.22 25.06 -19.54
N PHE A 250 2.60 23.92 -20.13
CA PHE A 250 3.90 23.30 -19.91
C PHE A 250 5.03 24.29 -20.22
N SER A 251 6.11 24.17 -19.44
CA SER A 251 7.25 25.09 -19.53
C SER A 251 7.74 25.19 -20.98
N PRO A 252 7.88 26.40 -21.55
CA PRO A 252 8.47 26.57 -22.87
C PRO A 252 9.99 26.30 -22.89
N THR A 253 10.60 26.14 -21.71
CA THR A 253 12.04 25.90 -21.52
C THR A 253 12.28 24.69 -20.62
N PRO A 254 11.80 23.49 -20.97
CA PRO A 254 11.86 22.31 -20.09
C PRO A 254 13.28 21.79 -19.83
N GLN A 255 14.28 22.29 -20.58
CA GLN A 255 15.71 22.00 -20.38
C GLN A 255 16.36 22.92 -19.34
N LEU A 256 15.76 24.08 -19.05
CA LEU A 256 16.36 25.08 -18.17
C LEU A 256 16.28 24.61 -16.71
N SER A 257 17.43 24.66 -16.03
CA SER A 257 17.55 24.33 -14.61
C SER A 257 17.81 25.64 -13.86
N SER A 258 17.16 25.87 -12.73
CA SER A 258 17.50 27.00 -11.84
C SER A 258 18.71 26.71 -10.95
N SER A 259 19.10 25.43 -10.81
CA SER A 259 20.33 25.00 -10.13
C SER A 259 21.47 24.68 -11.10
N SER A 260 22.71 24.84 -10.65
CA SER A 260 23.93 24.50 -11.41
C SER A 260 25.02 23.89 -10.54
N GLY A 261 26.00 23.24 -11.17
CA GLY A 261 27.15 22.62 -10.49
C GLY A 261 26.75 21.67 -9.37
N LYS A 262 27.34 21.86 -8.18
CA LYS A 262 27.09 21.06 -6.98
C LYS A 262 25.64 21.11 -6.48
N ALA A 263 24.98 22.28 -6.57
CA ALA A 263 23.58 22.43 -6.15
C ALA A 263 22.65 21.54 -6.99
N LYS A 264 22.92 21.44 -8.30
CA LYS A 264 22.16 20.57 -9.20
C LYS A 264 22.34 19.08 -8.87
N ILE A 265 23.54 18.68 -8.46
CA ILE A 265 23.82 17.30 -8.03
C ILE A 265 23.03 16.98 -6.75
N GLY A 266 23.05 17.89 -5.78
CA GLY A 266 22.27 17.77 -4.54
C GLY A 266 20.78 17.60 -4.80
N ALA A 267 20.20 18.51 -5.60
CA ALA A 267 18.80 18.45 -6.01
C ALA A 267 18.43 17.12 -6.71
N ALA A 268 19.34 16.61 -7.56
CA ALA A 268 19.13 15.34 -8.26
C ALA A 268 19.13 14.14 -7.30
N LEU A 269 20.02 14.13 -6.30
CA LEU A 269 20.07 13.10 -5.26
C LEU A 269 18.82 13.13 -4.38
N ASN A 270 18.38 14.32 -3.95
CA ASN A 270 17.16 14.49 -3.15
C ASN A 270 15.93 14.02 -3.91
N TYR A 271 15.80 14.44 -5.17
CA TYR A 271 14.66 14.02 -5.98
C TYR A 271 14.69 12.51 -6.29
N PHE A 272 15.88 11.93 -6.53
CA PHE A 272 16.03 10.49 -6.69
C PHE A 272 15.62 9.73 -5.42
N ALA A 273 16.08 10.17 -4.24
CA ALA A 273 15.76 9.54 -2.97
C ALA A 273 14.25 9.55 -2.69
N LEU A 274 13.57 10.66 -3.02
CA LEU A 274 12.12 10.81 -2.90
C LEU A 274 11.37 9.84 -3.83
N VAL A 275 11.70 9.83 -5.13
CA VAL A 275 11.06 8.93 -6.11
C VAL A 275 11.33 7.46 -5.78
N PHE A 276 12.56 7.13 -5.40
CA PHE A 276 12.94 5.78 -5.00
C PHE A 276 12.14 5.34 -3.77
N GLY A 277 12.11 6.18 -2.72
CA GLY A 277 11.42 5.90 -1.46
C GLY A 277 9.93 5.68 -1.64
N GLN A 278 9.30 6.47 -2.53
CA GLN A 278 7.89 6.32 -2.89
C GLN A 278 7.54 4.89 -3.31
N VAL A 279 8.25 4.37 -4.32
CA VAL A 279 7.92 3.05 -4.88
C VAL A 279 8.49 1.92 -4.03
N ALA A 280 9.65 2.11 -3.42
CA ALA A 280 10.27 1.10 -2.55
C ALA A 280 9.42 0.85 -1.29
N GLY A 281 8.67 1.87 -0.83
CA GLY A 281 7.73 1.82 0.29
C GLY A 281 6.73 0.67 0.23
N TRP A 282 6.37 0.21 -0.97
CA TRP A 282 5.45 -0.91 -1.18
C TRP A 282 6.01 -2.26 -0.70
N CYS A 283 7.30 -2.37 -0.35
CA CYS A 283 7.94 -3.66 -0.13
C CYS A 283 7.45 -4.44 1.09
N SER A 284 6.87 -3.76 2.07
CA SER A 284 6.33 -4.35 3.29
C SER A 284 4.85 -4.73 3.18
N LEU A 285 4.21 -4.49 2.03
CA LEU A 285 2.82 -4.88 1.78
C LEU A 285 2.58 -5.59 0.45
N SER A 286 3.52 -5.52 -0.50
CA SER A 286 3.31 -5.98 -1.87
C SER A 286 2.83 -7.43 -1.97
N GLY A 287 3.40 -8.32 -1.14
CA GLY A 287 3.01 -9.72 -1.11
C GLY A 287 1.73 -10.04 -0.33
N ASP A 288 1.13 -9.08 0.39
CA ASP A 288 -0.10 -9.32 1.14
C ASP A 288 -1.21 -9.81 0.22
N TYR A 289 -1.31 -9.24 -0.98
CA TYR A 289 -2.36 -9.61 -1.95
C TYR A 289 -2.08 -10.90 -2.70
N TYR A 290 -0.88 -11.49 -2.54
CA TYR A 290 -0.44 -12.62 -3.37
C TYR A 290 -0.56 -13.98 -2.68
N VAL A 291 -1.02 -14.01 -1.42
CA VAL A 291 -1.18 -15.25 -0.64
C VAL A 291 -2.14 -16.26 -1.26
N HIS A 292 -3.05 -15.81 -2.13
CA HIS A 292 -4.01 -16.67 -2.85
C HIS A 292 -3.43 -17.33 -4.10
N TYR A 293 -2.24 -16.94 -4.57
CA TYR A 293 -1.62 -17.59 -5.74
C TYR A 293 -0.99 -18.94 -5.38
N PRO A 294 -0.82 -19.85 -6.35
CA PRO A 294 -0.19 -21.15 -6.12
C PRO A 294 1.23 -21.03 -5.54
N ALA A 295 1.62 -21.95 -4.65
CA ALA A 295 2.93 -21.90 -3.99
C ALA A 295 4.11 -22.12 -4.97
N ASP A 296 3.85 -22.81 -6.08
CA ASP A 296 4.80 -23.15 -7.13
C ASP A 296 4.79 -22.14 -8.30
N ILE A 297 4.06 -21.02 -8.18
CA ILE A 297 4.03 -19.98 -9.20
C ILE A 297 5.46 -19.49 -9.53
N ASN A 298 5.73 -19.29 -10.82
CA ASN A 298 7.05 -18.84 -11.26
C ASN A 298 7.39 -17.47 -10.65
N LYS A 299 8.43 -17.43 -9.81
CA LYS A 299 8.87 -16.21 -9.11
C LYS A 299 9.25 -15.07 -10.05
N TRP A 300 9.81 -15.38 -11.22
CA TRP A 300 10.13 -14.38 -12.23
C TRP A 300 8.89 -13.77 -12.87
N LEU A 301 7.84 -14.57 -13.05
CA LEU A 301 6.55 -14.07 -13.52
C LEU A 301 5.96 -13.09 -12.50
N VAL A 302 5.92 -13.49 -11.22
CA VAL A 302 5.45 -12.61 -10.13
C VAL A 302 6.27 -11.32 -10.08
N PHE A 303 7.60 -11.43 -10.13
CA PHE A 303 8.51 -10.28 -10.12
C PHE A 303 8.19 -9.30 -11.26
N TRP A 304 8.18 -9.76 -12.51
CA TRP A 304 8.00 -8.87 -13.66
C TRP A 304 6.59 -8.28 -13.76
N LEU A 305 5.55 -9.03 -13.41
CA LEU A 305 4.19 -8.49 -13.37
C LEU A 305 4.03 -7.41 -12.30
N THR A 306 4.62 -7.63 -11.12
CA THR A 306 4.65 -6.63 -10.04
C THR A 306 5.42 -5.40 -10.46
N TRP A 307 6.61 -5.60 -11.05
CA TRP A 307 7.49 -4.51 -11.48
C TRP A 307 6.83 -3.66 -12.56
N VAL A 308 6.24 -4.27 -13.59
CA VAL A 308 5.49 -3.58 -14.64
C VAL A 308 4.28 -2.84 -14.05
N GLY A 309 3.54 -3.51 -13.15
CA GLY A 309 2.40 -2.94 -12.46
C GLY A 309 2.75 -1.71 -11.62
N LEU A 310 3.94 -1.66 -11.01
CA LEU A 310 4.41 -0.53 -10.23
C LEU A 310 5.00 0.59 -11.10
N VAL A 311 5.85 0.25 -12.06
CA VAL A 311 6.66 1.22 -12.81
C VAL A 311 5.82 2.04 -13.77
N ILE A 312 4.98 1.41 -14.60
CA ILE A 312 4.23 2.10 -15.65
C ILE A 312 3.31 3.20 -15.09
N PRO A 313 2.37 2.91 -14.17
CA PRO A 313 1.46 3.93 -13.66
C PRO A 313 2.21 5.02 -12.89
N THR A 314 3.20 4.64 -12.07
CA THR A 314 3.96 5.58 -11.26
C THR A 314 4.74 6.57 -12.14
N VAL A 315 5.47 6.08 -13.14
CA VAL A 315 6.20 6.93 -14.10
C VAL A 315 5.24 7.84 -14.86
N PHE A 316 4.10 7.31 -15.32
CA PHE A 316 3.12 8.09 -16.06
C PHE A 316 2.64 9.31 -15.27
N VAL A 317 2.27 9.13 -13.99
CA VAL A 317 1.79 10.26 -13.17
C VAL A 317 2.94 11.15 -12.69
N LEU A 318 4.11 10.61 -12.35
CA LEU A 318 5.26 11.42 -11.95
C LEU A 318 5.72 12.36 -13.07
N ILE A 319 5.66 11.93 -14.35
CA ILE A 319 5.95 12.79 -15.49
C ILE A 319 4.98 13.97 -15.54
N LEU A 320 3.67 13.74 -15.30
CA LEU A 320 2.69 14.82 -15.21
C LEU A 320 3.05 15.79 -14.09
N GLY A 321 3.42 15.27 -12.92
CA GLY A 321 3.93 16.05 -11.80
C GLY A 321 5.15 16.89 -12.19
N ASN A 322 6.13 16.32 -12.89
CA ASN A 322 7.30 17.08 -13.37
C ASN A 322 6.90 18.22 -14.31
N GLN A 323 5.90 18.03 -15.17
CA GLN A 323 5.38 19.12 -15.99
C GLN A 323 4.75 20.22 -15.14
N TYR A 324 3.95 19.83 -14.14
CA TYR A 324 3.34 20.77 -13.18
C TYR A 324 4.37 21.58 -12.39
N GLY A 325 5.48 20.97 -11.97
CA GLY A 325 6.60 21.70 -11.38
C GLY A 325 7.17 22.74 -12.36
N GLY A 326 7.29 22.40 -13.65
CA GLY A 326 7.67 23.34 -14.69
C GLY A 326 6.67 24.49 -14.89
N ILE A 327 5.36 24.20 -14.80
CA ILE A 327 4.30 25.22 -14.85
C ILE A 327 4.50 26.24 -13.73
N ILE A 328 4.68 25.78 -12.49
CA ILE A 328 4.86 26.63 -11.30
C ILE A 328 6.05 27.58 -11.47
N LEU A 329 7.15 27.10 -12.08
CA LEU A 329 8.36 27.90 -12.28
C LEU A 329 8.26 28.91 -13.42
N THR A 330 7.37 28.71 -14.40
CA THR A 330 7.33 29.51 -15.63
C THR A 330 6.07 30.36 -15.79
N ASN A 331 5.03 30.09 -15.01
CA ASN A 331 3.76 30.81 -15.06
C ASN A 331 3.42 31.42 -13.69
N PRO A 332 3.68 32.72 -13.46
CA PRO A 332 3.43 33.38 -12.18
C PRO A 332 1.97 33.25 -11.70
N THR A 333 0.99 33.32 -12.61
CA THR A 333 -0.44 33.22 -12.25
C THR A 333 -0.77 31.83 -11.68
N LEU A 334 -0.30 30.77 -12.33
CA LEU A 334 -0.52 29.40 -11.86
C LEU A 334 0.33 29.08 -10.62
N SER A 335 1.50 29.71 -10.48
CA SER A 335 2.32 29.69 -9.27
C SER A 335 1.55 30.23 -8.06
N THR A 336 0.94 31.42 -8.18
CA THR A 336 0.11 32.00 -7.11
C THR A 336 -1.09 31.12 -6.75
N ILE A 337 -1.75 30.52 -7.74
CA ILE A 337 -2.86 29.58 -7.49
C ILE A 337 -2.41 28.35 -6.69
N TYR A 338 -1.21 27.84 -6.97
CA TYR A 338 -0.61 26.75 -6.21
C TYR A 338 -0.27 27.18 -4.78
N ASP A 339 0.33 28.37 -4.60
CA ASP A 339 0.70 28.88 -3.28
C ASP A 339 -0.54 29.11 -2.38
N ASP A 340 -1.65 29.59 -2.95
CA ASP A 340 -2.87 29.90 -2.21
C ASP A 340 -3.74 28.67 -1.92
N GLY A 341 -3.81 27.72 -2.86
CA GLY A 341 -4.80 26.63 -2.84
C GLY A 341 -4.22 25.21 -2.94
N GLY A 342 -2.90 25.08 -3.03
CA GLY A 342 -2.20 23.82 -3.20
C GLY A 342 -2.41 23.15 -4.56
N ILE A 343 -2.02 21.88 -4.65
CA ILE A 343 -2.06 21.14 -5.91
C ILE A 343 -3.50 20.95 -6.43
N GLY A 344 -4.48 20.84 -5.53
CA GLY A 344 -5.89 20.71 -5.91
C GLY A 344 -6.42 21.93 -6.67
N ALA A 345 -6.02 23.14 -6.27
CA ALA A 345 -6.39 24.37 -6.97
C ALA A 345 -5.66 24.49 -8.32
N LEU A 346 -4.38 24.10 -8.37
CA LEU A 346 -3.60 24.11 -9.60
C LEU A 346 -4.17 23.14 -10.65
N ILE A 347 -4.53 21.90 -10.26
CA ILE A 347 -5.18 20.92 -11.15
C ILE A 347 -6.52 21.47 -11.68
N LEU A 348 -7.32 22.10 -10.80
CA LEU A 348 -8.58 22.68 -11.25
C LEU A 348 -8.36 23.83 -12.26
N ALA A 349 -7.30 24.62 -12.09
CA ALA A 349 -7.00 25.77 -12.92
C ALA A 349 -6.48 25.41 -14.32
N THR A 350 -5.89 24.22 -14.49
CA THR A 350 -5.43 23.71 -15.80
C THR A 350 -6.56 23.07 -16.61
N LEU A 351 -7.69 22.77 -15.97
CA LEU A 351 -8.84 22.11 -16.58
C LEU A 351 -9.93 23.08 -17.07
N SER A 352 -10.51 22.75 -18.22
CA SER A 352 -11.56 23.52 -18.90
C SER A 352 -12.56 22.60 -19.62
N PRO A 353 -13.84 23.01 -19.77
CA PRO A 353 -14.50 24.12 -19.08
C PRO A 353 -14.66 23.86 -17.58
N SER A 354 -15.00 24.89 -16.79
CA SER A 354 -14.99 24.82 -15.32
C SER A 354 -15.86 23.71 -14.73
N GLY A 355 -17.04 23.42 -15.30
CA GLY A 355 -17.89 22.31 -14.86
C GLY A 355 -17.24 20.95 -15.04
N TRP A 356 -16.50 20.75 -16.14
CA TRP A 356 -15.73 19.54 -16.39
C TRP A 356 -14.56 19.41 -15.40
N GLY A 357 -13.77 20.48 -15.22
CA GLY A 357 -12.64 20.46 -14.29
C GLY A 357 -13.07 20.10 -12.87
N LYS A 358 -14.24 20.61 -12.44
CA LYS A 358 -14.84 20.23 -11.16
C LYS A 358 -15.20 18.75 -11.07
N PHE A 359 -15.81 18.19 -12.12
CA PHE A 359 -16.11 16.77 -12.18
C PHE A 359 -14.84 15.91 -12.05
N VAL A 360 -13.78 16.24 -12.80
CA VAL A 360 -12.49 15.53 -12.73
C VAL A 360 -11.91 15.56 -11.32
N CYS A 361 -11.87 16.73 -10.69
CA CYS A 361 -11.35 16.88 -9.32
C CYS A 361 -12.14 16.08 -8.29
N VAL A 362 -13.47 15.94 -8.45
CA VAL A 362 -14.29 15.08 -7.59
C VAL A 362 -13.94 13.60 -7.80
N MET A 363 -13.78 13.15 -9.05
CA MET A 363 -13.37 11.77 -9.33
C MET A 363 -11.98 11.46 -8.79
N TYR A 364 -11.05 12.40 -8.89
CA TYR A 364 -9.72 12.34 -8.28
C TYR A 364 -9.77 12.29 -6.75
N ALA A 365 -10.63 13.07 -6.10
CA ALA A 365 -10.84 12.96 -4.66
C ALA A 365 -11.37 11.57 -4.29
N LEU A 366 -12.32 11.02 -5.06
CA LEU A 366 -12.89 9.70 -4.83
C LEU A 366 -11.90 8.56 -5.08
N SER A 367 -10.92 8.71 -5.99
CA SER A 367 -9.92 7.65 -6.23
C SER A 367 -9.06 7.36 -5.01
N PHE A 368 -8.82 8.34 -4.15
CA PHE A 368 -8.08 8.14 -2.90
C PHE A 368 -8.83 7.25 -1.89
N VAL A 369 -10.16 7.12 -2.02
CA VAL A 369 -10.95 6.29 -1.11
C VAL A 369 -10.48 4.83 -1.17
N ALA A 370 -10.22 4.33 -2.38
CA ALA A 370 -9.73 2.99 -2.63
C ALA A 370 -8.36 2.75 -1.98
N GLY A 371 -7.40 3.63 -2.28
CA GLY A 371 -6.04 3.57 -1.72
C GLY A 371 -6.00 3.65 -0.20
N VAL A 372 -6.70 4.63 0.40
CA VAL A 372 -6.77 4.78 1.87
C VAL A 372 -7.43 3.57 2.53
N THR A 373 -8.42 2.96 1.87
CA THR A 373 -9.04 1.74 2.36
C THR A 373 -8.07 0.55 2.36
N ALA A 374 -7.28 0.39 1.30
CA ALA A 374 -6.24 -0.63 1.21
C ALA A 374 -5.13 -0.44 2.27
N ILE A 375 -4.79 0.82 2.56
CA ILE A 375 -3.86 1.22 3.63
C ILE A 375 -4.36 0.78 5.01
N TYR A 376 -5.64 1.01 5.33
CA TYR A 376 -6.21 0.54 6.59
C TYR A 376 -6.21 -0.97 6.68
N TYR A 377 -6.55 -1.66 5.58
CA TYR A 377 -6.52 -3.11 5.49
C TYR A 377 -5.13 -3.69 5.81
N SER A 378 -4.08 -3.30 5.09
CA SER A 378 -2.72 -3.86 5.31
C SER A 378 -2.14 -3.46 6.68
N SER A 379 -2.43 -2.24 7.15
CA SER A 379 -2.02 -1.79 8.48
C SER A 379 -2.69 -2.60 9.60
N SER A 380 -3.96 -2.97 9.44
CA SER A 380 -4.66 -3.82 10.41
C SER A 380 -4.05 -5.22 10.52
N LEU A 381 -3.61 -5.80 9.40
CA LEU A 381 -2.89 -7.08 9.37
C LEU A 381 -1.55 -6.98 10.11
N SER A 382 -0.84 -5.86 9.94
CA SER A 382 0.43 -5.61 10.64
C SER A 382 0.24 -5.52 12.16
N ILE A 383 -0.86 -4.90 12.63
CA ILE A 383 -1.22 -4.86 14.05
C ILE A 383 -1.53 -6.27 14.57
N GLN A 384 -2.30 -7.06 13.82
CA GLN A 384 -2.64 -8.44 14.19
C GLN A 384 -1.39 -9.32 14.35
N LEU A 385 -0.33 -9.05 13.60
CA LEU A 385 0.93 -9.79 13.68
C LEU A 385 1.79 -9.51 14.93
N TRP A 386 1.46 -8.48 15.72
CA TRP A 386 2.23 -8.13 16.93
C TRP A 386 2.10 -9.14 18.06
N ALA A 387 0.91 -9.72 18.25
CA ALA A 387 0.69 -10.73 19.25
C ALA A 387 -0.56 -11.54 18.94
N LYS A 388 -0.58 -12.79 19.41
CA LYS A 388 -1.74 -13.68 19.26
C LYS A 388 -3.04 -13.04 19.79
N HIS A 389 -2.96 -12.28 20.88
CA HIS A 389 -4.10 -11.50 21.41
C HIS A 389 -4.63 -10.45 20.44
N PHE A 390 -3.75 -9.78 19.68
CA PHE A 390 -4.13 -8.75 18.71
C PHE A 390 -4.72 -9.39 17.45
N MET A 391 -4.18 -10.54 17.04
CA MET A 391 -4.73 -11.38 15.97
C MET A 391 -6.14 -11.90 16.28
N ALA A 392 -6.46 -12.11 17.56
CA ALA A 392 -7.78 -12.52 18.00
C ALA A 392 -8.84 -11.39 17.93
N VAL A 393 -8.41 -10.12 17.86
CA VAL A 393 -9.29 -8.96 17.71
C VAL A 393 -9.71 -8.79 16.23
N PRO A 394 -11.02 -8.66 15.94
CA PRO A 394 -11.54 -8.43 14.60
C PRO A 394 -10.95 -7.19 13.90
N ARG A 395 -10.87 -7.25 12.57
CA ARG A 395 -10.15 -6.24 11.78
C ARG A 395 -10.79 -4.86 11.84
N PHE A 396 -12.12 -4.78 11.90
CA PHE A 396 -12.83 -3.50 11.91
C PHE A 396 -12.45 -2.59 13.10
N VAL A 397 -12.07 -3.19 14.24
CA VAL A 397 -11.60 -2.44 15.42
C VAL A 397 -10.29 -1.72 15.10
N TRP A 398 -9.34 -2.44 14.49
CA TRP A 398 -8.06 -1.87 14.08
C TRP A 398 -8.22 -0.83 12.98
N ASN A 399 -9.09 -1.07 11.99
CA ASN A 399 -9.42 -0.08 10.96
C ASN A 399 -9.96 1.23 11.56
N THR A 400 -10.77 1.14 12.62
CA THR A 400 -11.32 2.31 13.32
C THR A 400 -10.22 3.13 13.99
N VAL A 401 -9.29 2.47 14.69
CA VAL A 401 -8.14 3.13 15.33
C VAL A 401 -7.25 3.79 14.29
N LEU A 402 -6.94 3.09 13.19
CA LEU A 402 -6.10 3.59 12.11
C LEU A 402 -6.73 4.79 11.41
N ALA A 403 -8.03 4.75 11.13
CA ALA A 403 -8.76 5.88 10.55
C ALA A 403 -8.74 7.12 11.45
N ALA A 404 -8.87 6.95 12.77
CA ALA A 404 -8.78 8.05 13.72
C ALA A 404 -7.37 8.67 13.74
N ILE A 405 -6.32 7.85 13.68
CA ILE A 405 -4.92 8.32 13.61
C ILE A 405 -4.68 9.06 12.29
N SER A 406 -5.07 8.50 11.15
CA SER A 406 -4.94 9.16 9.84
C SER A 406 -5.67 10.49 9.80
N LEU A 407 -6.89 10.57 10.36
CA LEU A 407 -7.62 11.83 10.45
C LEU A 407 -6.88 12.87 11.28
N ALA A 408 -6.37 12.49 12.46
CA ALA A 408 -5.63 13.41 13.32
C ALA A 408 -4.36 13.95 12.64
N LEU A 409 -3.59 13.07 11.98
CA LEU A 409 -2.37 13.44 11.27
C LEU A 409 -2.68 14.30 10.04
N ALA A 410 -3.66 13.94 9.21
CA ALA A 410 -4.04 14.72 8.04
C ALA A 410 -4.58 16.10 8.44
N TRP A 411 -5.38 16.16 9.51
CA TRP A 411 -5.89 17.42 10.03
C TRP A 411 -4.76 18.35 10.46
N GLY A 412 -3.74 17.84 11.16
CA GLY A 412 -2.60 18.63 11.63
C GLY A 412 -1.58 18.98 10.54
N GLY A 413 -1.32 18.05 9.62
CA GLY A 413 -0.30 18.17 8.57
C GLY A 413 -0.71 18.97 7.33
N ARG A 414 -2.00 19.34 7.21
CA ARG A 414 -2.58 19.95 5.99
C ARG A 414 -1.87 21.21 5.47
N GLU A 415 -1.22 21.99 6.35
CA GLU A 415 -0.53 23.24 5.98
C GLU A 415 0.93 23.02 5.55
N HIS A 416 1.49 21.83 5.75
CA HIS A 416 2.92 21.54 5.54
C HIS A 416 3.13 20.32 4.62
N LEU A 417 2.25 20.13 3.63
CA LEU A 417 2.22 18.93 2.80
C LEU A 417 3.58 18.63 2.14
N SER A 418 4.26 19.63 1.59
CA SER A 418 5.55 19.46 0.93
C SER A 418 6.63 18.97 1.90
N SER A 419 6.76 19.60 3.07
CA SER A 419 7.69 19.17 4.12
C SER A 419 7.37 17.75 4.61
N VAL A 420 6.09 17.44 4.82
CA VAL A 420 5.65 16.10 5.21
C VAL A 420 6.08 15.07 4.16
N ILE A 421 5.88 15.35 2.87
CA ILE A 421 6.28 14.44 1.78
C ILE A 421 7.80 14.22 1.76
N VAL A 422 8.60 15.29 1.82
CA VAL A 422 10.06 15.20 1.73
C VAL A 422 10.64 14.40 2.90
N ASP A 423 10.31 14.79 4.13
CA ASP A 423 10.85 14.16 5.34
C ASP A 423 10.41 12.71 5.46
N PHE A 424 9.16 12.42 5.07
CA PHE A 424 8.60 11.07 5.16
C PHE A 424 9.20 10.12 4.14
N LEU A 425 9.14 10.46 2.83
CA LEU A 425 9.48 9.52 1.75
C LEU A 425 10.96 9.16 1.72
N SER A 426 11.85 10.09 2.07
CA SER A 426 13.29 9.82 2.09
C SER A 426 13.64 8.81 3.20
N LEU A 427 13.03 8.94 4.38
CA LEU A 427 13.19 7.98 5.48
C LEU A 427 12.62 6.60 5.12
N LEU A 428 11.54 6.54 4.32
CA LEU A 428 11.04 5.27 3.79
C LEU A 428 12.09 4.55 2.96
N GLY A 429 12.83 5.27 2.12
CA GLY A 429 13.91 4.72 1.30
C GLY A 429 14.93 3.95 2.15
N TYR A 430 15.38 4.53 3.26
CA TYR A 430 16.39 3.90 4.12
C TYR A 430 15.86 2.61 4.74
N TRP A 431 14.65 2.66 5.30
CA TRP A 431 14.00 1.50 5.88
C TRP A 431 13.78 0.38 4.86
N THR A 432 13.24 0.71 3.68
CA THR A 432 12.89 -0.26 2.64
C THR A 432 14.13 -0.96 2.07
N ILE A 433 15.25 -0.24 1.96
CA ILE A 433 16.54 -0.83 1.61
C ILE A 433 16.98 -1.82 2.69
N CYS A 434 16.95 -1.44 3.97
CA CYS A 434 17.26 -2.36 5.06
C CYS A 434 16.42 -3.64 4.98
N PHE A 435 15.10 -3.46 4.93
CA PHE A 435 14.14 -4.57 4.90
C PHE A 435 14.36 -5.48 3.68
N GLY A 436 14.41 -4.90 2.48
CA GLY A 436 14.58 -5.61 1.22
C GLY A 436 15.90 -6.38 1.14
N THR A 437 17.02 -5.72 1.48
CA THR A 437 18.35 -6.33 1.41
C THR A 437 18.51 -7.45 2.43
N ILE A 438 18.02 -7.27 3.66
CA ILE A 438 18.03 -8.33 4.69
C ILE A 438 17.24 -9.56 4.22
N LEU A 439 16.03 -9.35 3.68
CA LEU A 439 15.21 -10.44 3.14
C LEU A 439 15.86 -11.10 1.92
N ALA A 440 16.56 -10.35 1.07
CA ALA A 440 17.28 -10.90 -0.07
C ALA A 440 18.40 -11.84 0.37
N PHE A 441 19.24 -11.43 1.33
CA PHE A 441 20.26 -12.32 1.89
C PHE A 441 19.66 -13.54 2.57
N GLU A 442 18.59 -13.37 3.37
CA GLU A 442 17.94 -14.48 4.03
C GLU A 442 17.41 -15.48 2.99
N ASN A 443 16.65 -15.02 1.99
CA ASN A 443 16.02 -15.87 0.99
C ASN A 443 17.01 -16.54 0.03
N PHE A 444 18.03 -15.84 -0.46
CA PHE A 444 18.94 -16.37 -1.49
C PHE A 444 20.19 -17.05 -0.92
N TRP A 445 20.65 -16.64 0.27
CA TRP A 445 21.88 -17.19 0.86
C TRP A 445 21.57 -18.17 1.99
N PHE A 446 20.87 -17.74 3.04
CA PHE A 446 20.75 -18.52 4.28
C PHE A 446 19.70 -19.62 4.19
N ARG A 447 18.51 -19.33 3.66
CA ARG A 447 17.38 -20.29 3.62
C ARG A 447 17.70 -21.56 2.82
N PRO A 448 18.32 -21.51 1.62
CA PRO A 448 18.70 -22.73 0.90
C PRO A 448 19.73 -23.59 1.65
N ARG A 449 20.50 -23.00 2.56
CA ARG A 449 21.52 -23.69 3.38
C ARG A 449 20.97 -24.23 4.70
N ASN A 450 19.87 -23.67 5.18
CA ASN A 450 19.25 -23.99 6.46
C ASN A 450 17.98 -24.85 6.33
N GLY A 451 17.71 -25.45 5.16
CA GLY A 451 16.57 -26.34 4.95
C GLY A 451 15.25 -25.65 4.56
N GLY A 452 15.27 -24.36 4.22
CA GLY A 452 14.11 -23.64 3.68
C GLY A 452 13.27 -22.89 4.73
N TYR A 453 11.95 -22.86 4.50
CA TYR A 453 10.97 -22.16 5.32
C TYR A 453 10.11 -23.16 6.09
N ASP A 454 10.15 -23.10 7.42
CA ASP A 454 9.21 -23.84 8.29
C ASP A 454 7.89 -23.06 8.39
N LEU A 455 6.90 -23.48 7.61
CA LEU A 455 5.61 -22.80 7.48
C LEU A 455 4.62 -23.12 8.60
N GLU A 456 4.85 -24.19 9.37
CA GLU A 456 3.98 -24.57 10.50
C GLU A 456 4.41 -23.83 11.77
N GLY A 457 5.72 -23.68 11.99
CA GLY A 457 6.31 -23.00 13.14
C GLY A 457 6.41 -21.47 13.03
N TRP A 458 5.79 -20.83 12.04
CA TRP A 458 5.97 -19.39 11.75
C TRP A 458 5.50 -18.45 12.88
N GLN A 459 4.66 -18.94 13.80
CA GLN A 459 4.23 -18.22 15.01
C GLN A 459 4.98 -18.63 16.28
N ASP A 460 5.79 -19.67 16.22
CA ASP A 460 6.44 -20.26 17.39
C ASP A 460 7.83 -19.63 17.58
N GLN A 461 8.05 -19.05 18.76
CA GLN A 461 9.30 -18.37 19.08
C GLN A 461 10.50 -19.31 19.01
N ASP A 462 10.29 -20.60 19.26
CA ASP A 462 11.34 -21.61 19.19
C ASP A 462 11.66 -22.09 17.77
N GLY A 463 10.73 -21.94 16.83
CA GLY A 463 10.95 -22.27 15.41
C GLY A 463 11.59 -21.11 14.63
N MET A 464 11.51 -19.88 15.17
CA MET A 464 12.01 -18.68 14.51
C MET A 464 13.42 -18.29 14.98
N PRO A 465 14.21 -17.59 14.14
CA PRO A 465 15.46 -17.01 14.58
C PRO A 465 15.21 -15.97 15.69
N LEU A 466 16.22 -15.74 16.53
CA LEU A 466 16.14 -14.68 17.55
C LEU A 466 15.96 -13.30 16.89
N GLY A 467 16.51 -13.13 15.69
CA GLY A 467 16.37 -11.91 14.91
C GLY A 467 17.38 -10.84 15.26
N ILE A 468 18.41 -11.18 16.06
CA ILE A 468 19.44 -10.23 16.51
C ILE A 468 20.23 -9.74 15.29
N ALA A 469 20.54 -10.62 14.34
CA ALA A 469 21.27 -10.25 13.13
C ALA A 469 20.47 -9.26 12.27
N GLY A 470 19.18 -9.53 12.04
CA GLY A 470 18.27 -8.66 11.30
C GLY A 470 18.07 -7.32 11.99
N CYS A 471 17.73 -7.32 13.29
CA CYS A 471 17.49 -6.11 14.05
C CYS A 471 18.74 -5.24 14.20
N SER A 472 19.91 -5.84 14.43
CA SER A 472 21.16 -5.09 14.55
C SER A 472 21.58 -4.49 13.21
N SER A 473 21.42 -5.23 12.12
CA SER A 473 21.72 -4.71 10.77
C SER A 473 20.78 -3.58 10.37
N LEU A 474 19.50 -3.70 10.74
CA LEU A 474 18.53 -2.62 10.58
C LEU A 474 18.90 -1.38 11.38
N ALA A 475 19.26 -1.55 12.66
CA ALA A 475 19.67 -0.45 13.53
C ALA A 475 20.93 0.24 13.02
N VAL A 476 21.92 -0.53 12.53
CA VAL A 476 23.13 0.03 11.92
C VAL A 476 22.79 0.74 10.61
N GLY A 477 21.99 0.13 9.73
CA GLY A 477 21.58 0.74 8.47
C GLY A 477 20.88 2.07 8.66
N LEU A 478 19.86 2.12 9.53
CA LEU A 478 19.15 3.34 9.88
C LEU A 478 20.03 4.34 10.64
N GLY A 479 20.91 3.89 11.53
CA GLY A 479 21.78 4.78 12.30
C GLY A 479 22.83 5.47 11.42
N VAL A 480 23.44 4.73 10.50
CA VAL A 480 24.48 5.26 9.60
C VAL A 480 23.86 6.10 8.48
N SER A 481 22.59 5.90 8.12
CA SER A 481 21.90 6.72 7.12
C SER A 481 21.89 8.21 7.47
N PHE A 482 21.87 8.56 8.77
CA PHE A 482 21.99 9.95 9.26
C PHE A 482 23.27 10.63 8.78
N LEU A 483 24.33 9.90 8.40
CA LEU A 483 25.51 10.53 7.83
C LEU A 483 25.23 11.15 6.47
N GLY A 484 24.38 10.51 5.65
CA GLY A 484 24.02 10.95 4.30
C GLY A 484 22.63 11.53 4.16
N MET A 485 21.87 11.67 5.24
CA MET A 485 20.50 12.14 5.21
C MET A 485 20.41 13.64 4.85
N ASP A 486 19.44 14.01 4.02
CA ASP A 486 19.14 15.40 3.68
C ASP A 486 17.64 15.69 3.81
N GLN A 487 17.21 16.08 5.01
CA GLN A 487 15.82 16.39 5.33
C GLN A 487 15.67 17.84 5.84
N THR A 488 14.43 18.34 5.88
CA THR A 488 14.17 19.73 6.26
C THR A 488 14.62 20.05 7.70
N TRP A 489 14.61 19.06 8.59
CA TRP A 489 14.99 19.19 9.98
C TRP A 489 16.45 18.78 10.28
N PHE A 490 17.11 18.09 9.35
CA PHE A 490 18.49 17.62 9.56
C PHE A 490 19.20 17.30 8.25
N ILE A 491 20.42 17.85 8.12
CA ILE A 491 21.34 17.58 7.01
C ILE A 491 22.62 16.96 7.56
N GLY A 492 22.88 15.72 7.17
CA GLY A 492 24.02 14.92 7.56
C GLY A 492 25.36 15.44 7.00
N PRO A 493 26.49 15.11 7.65
CA PRO A 493 27.81 15.58 7.24
C PRO A 493 28.20 15.19 5.80
N ALA A 494 27.83 13.98 5.35
CA ALA A 494 28.11 13.55 3.99
C ALA A 494 27.18 14.22 2.97
N ALA A 495 25.91 14.46 3.32
CA ALA A 495 24.98 15.20 2.47
C ALA A 495 25.44 16.64 2.25
N ARG A 496 25.84 17.34 3.33
CA ARG A 496 26.35 18.71 3.28
C ARG A 496 27.61 18.87 2.43
N ALA A 497 28.40 17.80 2.28
CA ALA A 497 29.60 17.82 1.45
C ALA A 497 29.30 17.87 -0.06
N ILE A 498 28.09 17.50 -0.49
CA ILE A 498 27.69 17.47 -1.90
C ILE A 498 27.49 18.88 -2.46
N GLY A 499 26.74 19.73 -1.76
CA GLY A 499 26.34 21.04 -2.25
C GLY A 499 25.81 21.95 -1.15
N PRO A 500 25.52 23.22 -1.48
CA PRO A 500 25.08 24.23 -0.51
C PRO A 500 23.79 23.82 0.23
N GLU A 501 22.86 23.20 -0.49
CA GLU A 501 21.57 22.72 0.04
C GLU A 501 21.62 21.25 0.48
N GLY A 502 22.79 20.59 0.45
CA GLY A 502 22.89 19.16 0.71
C GLY A 502 22.72 18.27 -0.53
N GLY A 503 22.49 16.98 -0.29
CA GLY A 503 22.29 15.94 -1.29
C GLY A 503 22.16 14.58 -0.61
N ASP A 504 20.98 13.96 -0.72
CA ASP A 504 20.63 12.75 0.01
C ASP A 504 21.43 11.54 -0.48
N LEU A 505 22.32 11.08 0.39
CA LEU A 505 23.13 9.89 0.22
C LEU A 505 22.68 8.74 1.14
N GLY A 506 21.62 8.93 1.93
CA GLY A 506 21.20 8.02 2.98
C GLY A 506 20.87 6.63 2.44
N ASN A 507 20.21 6.55 1.28
CA ASN A 507 19.87 5.29 0.63
C ASN A 507 21.11 4.43 0.30
N TYR A 508 22.13 5.04 -0.31
CA TYR A 508 23.35 4.35 -0.72
C TYR A 508 24.16 3.87 0.49
N ILE A 509 24.30 4.74 1.49
CA ILE A 509 25.01 4.44 2.73
C ILE A 509 24.31 3.32 3.49
N THR A 510 22.97 3.34 3.54
CA THR A 510 22.16 2.30 4.17
C THR A 510 22.38 0.95 3.50
N LEU A 511 22.34 0.91 2.17
CA LEU A 511 22.58 -0.32 1.41
C LEU A 511 23.97 -0.90 1.72
N MET A 512 25.00 -0.06 1.68
CA MET A 512 26.37 -0.48 1.98
C MET A 512 26.49 -1.03 3.42
N ALA A 513 25.92 -0.32 4.39
CA ALA A 513 25.95 -0.74 5.79
C ALA A 513 25.31 -2.12 5.95
N VAL A 514 24.10 -2.33 5.42
CA VAL A 514 23.36 -3.58 5.59
C VAL A 514 24.03 -4.75 4.86
N VAL A 515 24.58 -4.53 3.67
CA VAL A 515 25.36 -5.55 2.92
C VAL A 515 26.59 -6.00 3.72
N LEU A 516 27.24 -5.08 4.43
CA LEU A 516 28.43 -5.39 5.22
C LEU A 516 28.09 -6.01 6.59
N THR A 517 26.95 -5.67 7.20
CA THR A 517 26.61 -6.15 8.55
C THR A 517 25.78 -7.44 8.56
N TYR A 518 24.78 -7.60 7.69
CA TYR A 518 23.82 -8.69 7.83
C TYR A 518 24.44 -10.09 7.63
N PRO A 519 25.21 -10.36 6.55
CA PRO A 519 25.80 -11.68 6.34
C PRO A 519 26.68 -12.17 7.50
N PRO A 520 27.67 -11.40 8.03
CA PRO A 520 28.48 -11.86 9.14
C PRO A 520 27.69 -12.02 10.43
N LEU A 521 26.76 -11.09 10.74
CA LEU A 521 25.94 -11.19 11.94
C LEU A 521 25.01 -12.42 11.90
N ARG A 522 24.44 -12.74 10.74
CA ARG A 522 23.58 -13.91 10.58
C ARG A 522 24.37 -15.22 10.67
N LEU A 523 25.59 -15.28 10.14
CA LEU A 523 26.49 -16.42 10.34
C LEU A 523 26.83 -16.66 11.82
N LEU A 524 27.08 -15.57 12.56
CA LEU A 524 27.32 -15.66 14.01
C LEU A 524 26.07 -16.11 14.76
N GLU A 525 24.90 -15.55 14.45
CA GLU A 525 23.63 -15.95 15.06
C GLU A 525 23.40 -17.44 14.87
N ILE A 526 23.48 -17.95 13.64
CA ILE A 526 23.32 -19.39 13.34
C ILE A 526 24.35 -20.23 14.11
N LYS A 527 25.61 -19.77 14.21
CA LYS A 527 26.66 -20.50 14.95
C LYS A 527 26.34 -20.64 16.44
N PHE A 528 25.76 -19.61 17.07
CA PHE A 528 25.47 -19.61 18.50
C PHE A 528 24.10 -20.21 18.85
N THR A 529 23.08 -19.98 18.02
CA THR A 529 21.70 -20.40 18.30
C THR A 529 21.31 -21.70 17.60
N LYS A 530 22.05 -22.08 16.54
CA LYS A 530 21.68 -23.13 15.57
C LYS A 530 20.34 -22.85 14.87
N ARG A 531 19.92 -21.58 14.78
CA ARG A 531 18.63 -21.11 14.22
C ARG A 531 18.78 -19.92 13.26
#